data_AF-A0AB35L4I6-F1
#
_entry.id   AF-A0AB35L4I6-F1
#
_cell.length_a   1.000
_cell.length_b   1.000
_cell.length_c   1.000
_cell.angle_alpha   90.00
_cell.angle_beta   90.00
_cell.angle_gamma   90.00
#
_symmetry.space_group_name_H-M   'P 1'
#
loop_
_entity.id
_entity.type
_entity.pdbx_description
1 polymer ?
#
loop_
_entity_poly.entity_id
_entity_poly.type
_entity_poly.pdbx_seq_one_letter_code
_entity_poly.pdbx_strand_id
1 'polypeptide(L)'
;VVTGARYLEQFSNGLENNTAYTRFKQSIAERKPRVYVGGNDGMLHGFNASTGVEEFAFIPSSVFPKLNQLTGTNYGHQFYVDGTPTVADVYDGTNWRTILVGTLKAGGKSIFALDITYTGQEKLLWQFDENSITTDGAVKMGYSFSQPTIARLHTGKWGVVFGNGYDSTGNTNGKAALFILDAIDGTLVRSLEVQGTSGVANGLSTPKLGDFNADGTADYAYAGDLQGNMWRFDLLRTNRDANAPFKVTNDVSADNFRVGFRGEPLFRASADNAGRQRQAITSAPSLVVHPTGTGYLVVFGTGRFYADGDKEGDKSMSQSVYGIWDKQTLGEIANNPSISRSSLQEQTITSTTTVSANGSRIQGRILSNNPVRWQQTTNSSGSTLSAQNGWFLNLVRSDGEMVVENMSQLGRTIFFQSLIPNSDPCGDGANNWTYAINPHSGGRTTQKAFDYAPTSDVGTTIVSAVRQDGEGGGTVSQNSDSSYQYCTGQSCINIYPDPTSIGRQSWRRIEEQQ
;
A
#
# COMPACT_ATOMS: atom_id res chain seq x y z
N VAL A 1 16.31 -4.69 -4.65
CA VAL A 1 17.33 -5.15 -5.64
C VAL A 1 16.71 -5.21 -7.03
N VAL A 2 17.43 -4.75 -8.04
CA VAL A 2 17.08 -4.82 -9.46
C VAL A 2 18.15 -5.67 -10.15
N THR A 3 17.77 -6.85 -10.67
CA THR A 3 18.71 -7.79 -11.29
C THR A 3 18.25 -8.14 -12.70
N GLY A 4 17.15 -8.89 -12.83
CA GLY A 4 16.60 -9.36 -14.10
C GLY A 4 15.24 -8.76 -14.45
N ALA A 5 14.61 -9.38 -15.45
CA ALA A 5 13.24 -9.11 -15.87
C ALA A 5 12.26 -9.31 -14.71
N ARG A 6 11.30 -8.39 -14.54
CA ARG A 6 10.40 -8.35 -13.38
C ARG A 6 9.10 -9.14 -13.57
N TYR A 7 8.78 -9.51 -14.81
CA TYR A 7 7.53 -10.18 -15.17
C TYR A 7 7.76 -11.51 -15.87
N LEU A 8 6.69 -12.30 -15.95
CA LEU A 8 6.69 -13.56 -16.67
C LEU A 8 6.60 -13.31 -18.17
N GLU A 9 7.51 -13.92 -18.92
CA GLU A 9 7.66 -13.67 -20.36
C GLU A 9 6.40 -13.93 -21.17
N GLN A 10 5.76 -15.09 -20.97
CA GLN A 10 4.53 -15.43 -21.69
C GLN A 10 3.39 -14.46 -21.37
N PHE A 11 3.30 -14.03 -20.10
CA PHE A 11 2.27 -13.10 -19.66
C PHE A 11 2.48 -11.71 -20.26
N SER A 12 3.69 -11.15 -20.17
CA SER A 12 4.01 -9.82 -20.70
C SER A 12 3.93 -9.75 -22.23
N ASN A 13 4.34 -10.81 -22.92
CA ASN A 13 4.16 -10.92 -24.36
C ASN A 13 2.68 -11.00 -24.75
N GLY A 14 1.87 -11.72 -23.96
CA GLY A 14 0.41 -11.77 -24.15
C GLY A 14 -0.24 -10.41 -23.90
N LEU A 15 0.16 -9.70 -22.85
CA LEU A 15 -0.36 -8.38 -22.46
C LEU A 15 -0.20 -7.35 -23.59
N GLU A 16 0.99 -7.28 -24.20
CA GLU A 16 1.27 -6.34 -25.29
C GLU A 16 1.11 -6.97 -26.69
N ASN A 17 0.64 -8.21 -26.75
CA ASN A 17 0.41 -9.01 -27.96
C ASN A 17 1.60 -9.01 -28.94
N ASN A 18 2.82 -9.18 -28.42
CA ASN A 18 4.06 -9.19 -29.20
C ASN A 18 5.17 -9.99 -28.49
N THR A 19 6.37 -10.07 -29.07
CA THR A 19 7.54 -10.79 -28.49
C THR A 19 8.64 -9.86 -27.97
N ALA A 20 8.31 -8.57 -27.74
CA ALA A 20 9.29 -7.58 -27.30
C ALA A 20 9.82 -7.88 -25.88
N TYR A 21 9.01 -8.48 -24.99
CA TYR A 21 9.48 -8.80 -23.65
C TYR A 21 10.53 -9.92 -23.65
N THR A 22 10.39 -10.91 -24.54
CA THR A 22 11.43 -11.93 -24.75
C THR A 22 12.77 -11.30 -25.13
N ARG A 23 12.76 -10.36 -26.09
CA ARG A 23 13.97 -9.66 -26.53
C ARG A 23 14.56 -8.79 -25.42
N PHE A 24 13.71 -8.10 -24.67
CA PHE A 24 14.13 -7.30 -23.51
C PHE A 24 14.78 -8.15 -22.42
N LYS A 25 14.15 -9.27 -22.04
CA LYS A 25 14.70 -10.20 -21.05
C LYS A 25 16.08 -10.72 -21.45
N GLN A 26 16.30 -10.98 -22.74
CA GLN A 26 17.61 -11.36 -23.27
C GLN A 26 18.62 -10.20 -23.19
N SER A 27 18.20 -8.97 -23.52
CA SER A 27 19.10 -7.81 -23.51
C SER A 27 19.56 -7.40 -22.10
N ILE A 28 18.79 -7.72 -21.07
CA ILE A 28 19.14 -7.46 -19.67
C ILE A 28 19.63 -8.70 -18.91
N ALA A 29 19.90 -9.82 -19.60
CA ALA A 29 20.31 -11.07 -18.95
C ALA A 29 21.62 -10.93 -18.14
N GLU A 30 22.55 -10.11 -18.62
CA GLU A 30 23.84 -9.82 -17.97
C GLU A 30 23.81 -8.52 -17.15
N ARG A 31 22.62 -7.96 -16.87
CA ARG A 31 22.51 -6.72 -16.11
C ARG A 31 23.07 -6.91 -14.70
N LYS A 32 24.03 -6.07 -14.33
CA LYS A 32 24.64 -6.10 -12.99
C LYS A 32 23.60 -5.74 -11.93
N PRO A 33 23.42 -6.58 -10.90
CA PRO A 33 22.51 -6.31 -9.79
C PRO A 33 22.76 -4.96 -9.10
N ARG A 34 21.71 -4.14 -8.97
CA ARG A 34 21.75 -2.85 -8.23
C ARG A 34 20.72 -2.76 -7.12
N VAL A 35 21.05 -2.04 -6.06
CA VAL A 35 20.16 -1.65 -4.97
C VAL A 35 20.04 -0.14 -4.98
N TYR A 36 18.83 0.37 -5.22
CA TYR A 36 18.57 1.81 -5.17
C TYR A 36 17.94 2.17 -3.83
N VAL A 37 18.49 3.18 -3.17
CA VAL A 37 18.06 3.62 -1.84
C VAL A 37 17.94 5.14 -1.86
N GLY A 38 16.82 5.66 -1.34
CA GLY A 38 16.68 7.08 -1.07
C GLY A 38 17.57 7.48 0.11
N GLY A 39 18.42 8.48 -0.09
CA GLY A 39 19.28 9.05 0.93
C GLY A 39 18.70 10.35 1.49
N ASN A 40 18.78 10.50 2.81
CA ASN A 40 18.43 11.74 3.46
C ASN A 40 19.51 12.84 3.32
N ASP A 41 20.54 12.60 2.52
CA ASP A 41 21.46 13.60 2.00
C ASP A 41 20.94 14.27 0.71
N GLY A 42 19.76 13.87 0.25
CA GLY A 42 19.08 14.44 -0.89
C GLY A 42 19.33 13.76 -2.21
N MET A 43 19.96 12.58 -2.17
CA MET A 43 20.27 11.81 -3.35
C MET A 43 19.53 10.47 -3.35
N LEU A 44 19.23 9.96 -4.54
CA LEU A 44 18.96 8.54 -4.72
C LEU A 44 20.29 7.87 -5.04
N HIS A 45 20.72 6.95 -4.19
CA HIS A 45 21.95 6.17 -4.40
C HIS A 45 21.65 4.85 -5.10
N GLY A 46 22.58 4.39 -5.93
CA GLY A 46 22.59 3.07 -6.55
C GLY A 46 23.85 2.30 -6.17
N PHE A 47 23.69 1.26 -5.36
CA PHE A 47 24.79 0.39 -4.92
C PHE A 47 24.83 -0.90 -5.74
N ASN A 48 26.03 -1.40 -5.99
CA ASN A 48 26.22 -2.75 -6.51
C ASN A 48 25.73 -3.77 -5.46
N ALA A 49 24.80 -4.65 -5.84
CA ALA A 49 24.20 -5.57 -4.86
C ALA A 49 25.17 -6.65 -4.34
N SER A 50 26.27 -6.92 -5.06
CA SER A 50 27.24 -7.93 -4.68
C SER A 50 28.38 -7.36 -3.82
N THR A 51 28.80 -6.13 -4.07
CA THR A 51 29.95 -5.52 -3.38
C THR A 51 29.57 -4.44 -2.37
N GLY A 52 28.35 -3.90 -2.45
CA GLY A 52 27.91 -2.76 -1.65
C GLY A 52 28.54 -1.42 -2.06
N VAL A 53 29.35 -1.39 -3.13
CA VAL A 53 29.99 -0.17 -3.62
C VAL A 53 28.94 0.71 -4.29
N GLU A 54 28.94 2.01 -3.97
CA GLU A 54 28.11 3.00 -4.66
C GLU A 54 28.61 3.20 -6.10
N GLU A 55 27.71 3.07 -7.07
CA GLU A 55 28.04 3.19 -8.50
C GLU A 55 27.16 4.22 -9.24
N PHE A 56 26.20 4.85 -8.55
CA PHE A 56 25.31 5.86 -9.09
C PHE A 56 24.73 6.73 -7.98
N ALA A 57 24.55 8.02 -8.27
CA ALA A 57 23.80 8.93 -7.44
C ALA A 57 22.97 9.87 -8.32
N PHE A 58 21.73 10.16 -7.93
CA PHE A 58 20.86 11.10 -8.62
C PHE A 58 20.34 12.15 -7.65
N ILE A 59 20.41 13.41 -8.03
CA ILE A 59 19.90 14.55 -7.26
C ILE A 59 18.67 15.12 -7.96
N PRO A 60 17.47 15.03 -7.36
CA PRO A 60 16.25 15.63 -7.90
C PRO A 60 16.35 17.16 -8.00
N SER A 61 15.73 17.76 -9.02
CA SER A 61 15.87 19.20 -9.27
C SER A 61 15.33 20.06 -8.11
N SER A 62 14.26 19.57 -7.48
CA SER A 62 13.59 20.19 -6.33
C SER A 62 14.42 20.16 -5.03
N VAL A 63 15.47 19.34 -4.97
CA VAL A 63 16.36 19.24 -3.81
C VAL A 63 17.56 20.19 -3.92
N PHE A 64 18.05 20.49 -5.13
CA PHE A 64 19.25 21.34 -5.32
C PHE A 64 19.25 22.66 -4.53
N PRO A 65 18.16 23.45 -4.47
CA PRO A 65 18.16 24.71 -3.74
C PRO A 65 18.35 24.55 -2.22
N LYS A 66 18.11 23.36 -1.69
CA LYS A 66 18.19 23.04 -0.25
C LYS A 66 19.49 22.33 0.15
N LEU A 67 20.32 21.91 -0.80
CA LEU A 67 21.56 21.18 -0.50
C LEU A 67 22.58 22.01 0.28
N ASN A 68 22.62 23.32 0.07
CA ASN A 68 23.50 24.21 0.82
C ASN A 68 23.23 24.17 2.34
N GLN A 69 21.98 23.87 2.75
CA GLN A 69 21.59 23.81 4.15
C GLN A 69 22.23 22.64 4.91
N LEU A 70 22.62 21.55 4.22
CA LEU A 70 23.34 20.41 4.82
C LEU A 70 24.71 20.79 5.36
N THR A 71 25.32 21.86 4.84
CA THR A 71 26.65 22.33 5.24
C THR A 71 26.62 23.46 6.28
N GLY A 72 25.42 23.87 6.70
CA GLY A 72 25.23 24.98 7.65
C GLY A 72 25.52 24.58 9.10
N THR A 73 26.23 25.42 9.84
CA THR A 73 26.57 25.18 11.27
C THR A 73 25.36 25.17 12.21
N ASN A 74 24.18 25.63 11.77
CA ASN A 74 22.91 25.61 12.52
C ASN A 74 21.91 24.60 11.92
N TYR A 75 22.40 23.46 11.41
CA TYR A 75 21.55 22.43 10.81
C TYR A 75 20.59 21.82 11.84
N GLY A 76 19.28 21.97 11.60
CA GLY A 76 18.25 21.08 12.14
C GLY A 76 17.89 20.05 11.07
N HIS A 77 17.63 18.79 11.45
CA HIS A 77 17.41 17.68 10.52
C HIS A 77 16.36 18.03 9.45
N GLN A 78 16.78 18.04 8.18
CA GLN A 78 15.93 18.22 7.01
C GLN A 78 15.74 16.86 6.34
N PHE A 79 14.52 16.59 5.89
CA PHE A 79 14.23 15.40 5.09
C PHE A 79 14.45 15.70 3.60
N TYR A 80 14.90 14.73 2.80
CA TYR A 80 15.15 14.92 1.36
C TYR A 80 14.62 13.79 0.47
N VAL A 81 15.40 12.74 0.14
CA VAL A 81 14.90 11.56 -0.60
C VAL A 81 14.71 10.43 0.39
N ASP A 82 13.57 10.41 1.06
CA ASP A 82 13.27 9.41 2.11
C ASP A 82 12.29 8.32 1.64
N GLY A 83 11.79 8.43 0.40
CA GLY A 83 10.85 7.48 -0.19
C GLY A 83 11.50 6.18 -0.67
N THR A 84 10.92 5.03 -0.34
CA THR A 84 11.28 3.77 -1.00
C THR A 84 10.89 3.83 -2.47
N PRO A 85 11.84 3.75 -3.41
CA PRO A 85 11.54 3.87 -4.84
C PRO A 85 10.74 2.68 -5.35
N THR A 86 9.80 2.93 -6.26
CA THR A 86 9.04 1.87 -6.95
C THR A 86 9.73 1.54 -8.28
N VAL A 87 9.97 0.25 -8.53
CA VAL A 87 10.60 -0.22 -9.78
C VAL A 87 9.69 -1.17 -10.54
N ALA A 88 9.50 -0.93 -11.83
CA ALA A 88 8.69 -1.75 -12.73
C ALA A 88 9.30 -1.83 -14.14
N ASP A 89 8.96 -2.89 -14.87
CA ASP A 89 9.21 -2.91 -16.31
C ASP A 89 8.00 -2.27 -17.02
N VAL A 90 8.22 -1.46 -18.04
CA VAL A 90 7.19 -0.69 -18.73
C VAL A 90 7.39 -0.80 -20.23
N TYR A 91 6.30 -0.96 -20.98
CA TYR A 91 6.31 -0.97 -22.43
C TYR A 91 6.04 0.44 -22.99
N ASP A 92 6.96 0.97 -23.80
CA ASP A 92 6.85 2.31 -24.40
C ASP A 92 6.10 2.32 -25.76
N GLY A 93 5.48 1.19 -26.12
CA GLY A 93 4.86 0.98 -27.43
C GLY A 93 5.78 0.28 -28.44
N THR A 94 7.10 0.29 -28.20
CA THR A 94 8.10 -0.38 -29.06
C THR A 94 9.02 -1.32 -28.28
N ASN A 95 9.53 -0.86 -27.14
CA ASN A 95 10.50 -1.55 -26.30
C ASN A 95 10.04 -1.57 -24.85
N TRP A 96 10.51 -2.58 -24.13
CA TRP A 96 10.40 -2.60 -22.67
C TRP A 96 11.59 -1.88 -22.04
N ARG A 97 11.32 -1.23 -20.90
CA ARG A 97 12.30 -0.51 -20.09
C ARG A 97 12.08 -0.85 -18.62
N THR A 98 13.14 -0.92 -17.82
CA THR A 98 12.97 -0.90 -16.36
C THR A 98 13.04 0.54 -15.89
N ILE A 99 11.96 1.04 -15.30
CA ILE A 99 11.91 2.40 -14.75
C ILE A 99 11.88 2.35 -13.22
N LEU A 100 12.45 3.39 -12.61
CA LEU A 100 12.41 3.64 -11.18
C LEU A 100 11.68 4.96 -10.95
N VAL A 101 10.65 4.95 -10.12
CA VAL A 101 9.94 6.15 -9.69
C VAL A 101 10.27 6.42 -8.23
N GLY A 102 10.88 7.57 -7.96
CA GLY A 102 11.30 8.01 -6.64
C GLY A 102 10.43 9.14 -6.11
N THR A 103 10.18 9.12 -4.81
CA THR A 103 9.49 10.19 -4.09
C THR A 103 10.40 10.85 -3.07
N LEU A 104 10.05 12.08 -2.68
CA LEU A 104 10.82 12.89 -1.74
C LEU A 104 10.23 12.84 -0.33
N LYS A 105 9.00 12.32 -0.15
CA LYS A 105 8.27 12.40 1.13
C LYS A 105 8.30 13.84 1.68
N ALA A 106 8.86 14.05 2.87
CA ALA A 106 8.99 15.36 3.51
C ALA A 106 9.99 16.31 2.80
N GLY A 107 10.86 15.82 1.93
CA GLY A 107 11.88 16.64 1.28
C GLY A 107 11.38 17.59 0.21
N GLY A 108 10.25 17.28 -0.42
CA GLY A 108 9.66 18.15 -1.41
C GLY A 108 8.35 17.65 -1.99
N LYS A 109 7.63 18.57 -2.63
CA LYS A 109 6.37 18.30 -3.33
C LYS A 109 6.64 17.90 -4.77
N SER A 110 7.39 16.81 -4.96
CA SER A 110 7.82 16.34 -6.27
C SER A 110 8.02 14.82 -6.30
N ILE A 111 7.94 14.26 -7.50
CA ILE A 111 8.16 12.86 -7.86
C ILE A 111 8.94 12.83 -9.16
N PHE A 112 9.81 11.84 -9.34
CA PHE A 112 10.66 11.72 -10.53
C PHE A 112 10.72 10.28 -11.00
N ALA A 113 11.05 10.10 -12.29
CA ALA A 113 11.32 8.79 -12.85
C ALA A 113 12.67 8.72 -13.56
N LEU A 114 13.37 7.61 -13.37
CA LEU A 114 14.61 7.27 -14.04
C LEU A 114 14.40 6.03 -14.91
N ASP A 115 15.01 6.01 -16.09
CA ASP A 115 15.20 4.77 -16.85
C ASP A 115 16.48 4.12 -16.32
N ILE A 116 16.31 2.95 -15.70
CA ILE A 116 17.38 2.15 -15.10
C ILE A 116 17.54 0.81 -15.83
N THR A 117 17.16 0.78 -17.12
CA THR A 117 17.21 -0.45 -17.92
C THR A 117 18.63 -1.03 -17.96
N TYR A 118 19.63 -0.18 -18.17
CA TYR A 118 21.03 -0.58 -18.27
C TYR A 118 21.88 0.11 -17.20
N THR A 119 22.64 -0.71 -16.46
CA THR A 119 23.58 -0.28 -15.43
C THR A 119 24.65 0.65 -16.01
N GLY A 120 24.83 1.83 -15.43
CA GLY A 120 25.81 2.84 -15.88
C GLY A 120 25.30 3.74 -17.00
N GLN A 121 24.05 3.58 -17.41
CA GLN A 121 23.36 4.43 -18.40
C GLN A 121 22.02 4.94 -17.83
N GLU A 122 21.91 5.04 -16.51
CA GLU A 122 20.75 5.60 -15.86
C GLU A 122 20.49 7.04 -16.33
N LYS A 123 19.24 7.33 -16.68
CA LYS A 123 18.85 8.64 -17.19
C LYS A 123 17.54 9.12 -16.59
N LEU A 124 17.42 10.43 -16.39
CA LEU A 124 16.16 11.05 -16.03
C LEU A 124 15.17 10.93 -17.19
N LEU A 125 13.97 10.43 -16.89
CA LEU A 125 12.83 10.46 -17.81
C LEU A 125 12.07 11.77 -17.63
N TRP A 126 11.61 12.03 -16.41
CA TRP A 126 10.80 13.20 -16.09
C TRP A 126 10.84 13.52 -14.60
N GLN A 127 10.42 14.74 -14.27
CA GLN A 127 10.09 15.18 -12.92
C GLN A 127 8.72 15.84 -12.97
N PHE A 128 7.92 15.60 -11.94
CA PHE A 128 6.60 16.18 -11.77
C PHE A 128 6.51 16.84 -10.40
N ASP A 129 5.95 18.04 -10.36
CA ASP A 129 5.88 18.89 -9.17
C ASP A 129 4.59 19.73 -9.14
N GLU A 130 4.45 20.63 -8.17
CA GLU A 130 3.27 21.48 -8.07
C GLU A 130 3.07 22.42 -9.27
N ASN A 131 4.15 22.85 -9.92
CA ASN A 131 4.14 23.76 -11.07
C ASN A 131 3.73 23.05 -12.37
N SER A 132 3.83 21.73 -12.38
CA SER A 132 3.38 20.88 -13.50
C SER A 132 1.85 20.93 -13.68
N ILE A 133 1.11 21.41 -12.68
CA ILE A 133 -0.35 21.59 -12.72
C ILE A 133 -0.65 23.09 -12.80
N THR A 134 -1.03 23.58 -13.97
CA THR A 134 -1.29 25.02 -14.20
C THR A 134 -2.75 25.43 -14.05
N THR A 135 -3.69 24.48 -14.09
CA THR A 135 -5.13 24.74 -13.96
C THR A 135 -5.46 25.40 -12.61
N ASP A 136 -6.19 26.51 -12.64
CA ASP A 136 -6.62 27.21 -11.43
C ASP A 136 -7.68 26.40 -10.66
N GLY A 137 -7.63 26.45 -9.33
CA GLY A 137 -8.52 25.70 -8.44
C GLY A 137 -8.39 24.17 -8.46
N ALA A 138 -7.48 23.62 -9.27
CA ALA A 138 -7.16 22.20 -9.31
C ALA A 138 -6.31 21.77 -8.11
N VAL A 139 -6.49 20.53 -7.67
CA VAL A 139 -5.65 19.93 -6.62
C VAL A 139 -4.19 19.90 -7.08
N LYS A 140 -3.31 20.52 -6.30
CA LYS A 140 -1.88 20.57 -6.56
C LYS A 140 -1.16 19.39 -5.91
N MET A 141 0.08 19.18 -6.33
CA MET A 141 0.97 18.23 -5.69
C MET A 141 1.35 18.69 -4.28
N GLY A 142 1.27 17.77 -3.33
CA GLY A 142 1.75 17.89 -1.97
C GLY A 142 3.05 17.10 -1.75
N TYR A 143 3.48 16.97 -0.50
CA TYR A 143 4.58 16.11 -0.10
C TYR A 143 4.30 14.66 -0.53
N SER A 144 5.24 14.06 -1.25
CA SER A 144 5.06 12.79 -1.95
C SER A 144 5.25 11.57 -1.02
N PHE A 145 4.48 11.54 0.06
CA PHE A 145 4.39 10.38 0.95
C PHE A 145 3.63 9.20 0.33
N SER A 146 2.70 9.48 -0.59
CA SER A 146 2.03 8.44 -1.38
C SER A 146 3.06 7.65 -2.19
N GLN A 147 3.15 6.35 -1.96
CA GLN A 147 3.98 5.48 -2.78
C GLN A 147 3.32 5.30 -4.17
N PRO A 148 4.04 5.51 -5.27
CA PRO A 148 3.48 5.33 -6.60
C PRO A 148 3.34 3.85 -6.96
N THR A 149 2.25 3.53 -7.64
CA THR A 149 2.06 2.23 -8.31
C THR A 149 2.22 2.40 -9.81
N ILE A 150 3.02 1.54 -10.44
CA ILE A 150 3.22 1.52 -11.90
C ILE A 150 2.42 0.35 -12.45
N ALA A 151 1.49 0.60 -13.35
CA ALA A 151 0.62 -0.44 -13.91
C ALA A 151 0.20 -0.14 -15.34
N ARG A 152 -0.19 -1.20 -16.06
CA ARG A 152 -0.84 -1.10 -17.35
C ARG A 152 -2.28 -0.65 -17.17
N LEU A 153 -2.72 0.33 -17.95
CA LEU A 153 -4.07 0.90 -17.88
C LEU A 153 -4.88 0.53 -19.12
N HIS A 154 -6.21 0.63 -19.02
CA HIS A 154 -7.13 0.41 -20.14
C HIS A 154 -6.92 1.36 -21.33
N THR A 155 -6.16 2.45 -21.12
CA THR A 155 -5.77 3.41 -22.17
C THR A 155 -4.86 2.83 -23.25
N GLY A 156 -4.32 1.61 -23.07
CA GLY A 156 -3.28 1.08 -23.95
C GLY A 156 -1.86 1.41 -23.49
N LYS A 157 -1.70 2.20 -22.42
CA LYS A 157 -0.40 2.66 -21.94
C LYS A 157 -0.15 2.27 -20.48
N TRP A 158 1.12 2.27 -20.11
CA TRP A 158 1.55 2.18 -18.72
C TRP A 158 1.47 3.55 -18.05
N GLY A 159 0.97 3.58 -16.81
CA GLY A 159 0.85 4.80 -16.04
C GLY A 159 1.46 4.67 -14.64
N VAL A 160 1.93 5.80 -14.12
CA VAL A 160 2.30 5.96 -12.72
C VAL A 160 1.12 6.58 -11.98
N VAL A 161 0.57 5.82 -11.05
CA VAL A 161 -0.64 6.17 -10.30
C VAL A 161 -0.29 6.41 -8.84
N PHE A 162 -0.61 7.58 -8.32
CA PHE A 162 -0.30 7.99 -6.95
C PHE A 162 -1.32 9.02 -6.44
N GLY A 163 -1.48 9.11 -5.12
CA GLY A 163 -2.23 10.18 -4.49
C GLY A 163 -1.47 11.50 -4.52
N ASN A 164 -2.18 12.63 -4.54
CA ASN A 164 -1.58 13.95 -4.63
C ASN A 164 -0.62 14.29 -3.48
N GLY A 165 -0.64 13.51 -2.40
CA GLY A 165 0.20 13.74 -1.23
C GLY A 165 -0.40 14.77 -0.28
N TYR A 166 0.41 15.17 0.71
CA TYR A 166 -0.06 15.95 1.86
C TYR A 166 0.41 17.40 1.81
N ASP A 167 -0.31 18.29 2.46
CA ASP A 167 0.01 19.73 2.50
C ASP A 167 0.25 20.36 1.12
N SER A 168 -0.55 19.95 0.13
CA SER A 168 -0.61 20.62 -1.16
C SER A 168 -1.09 22.07 -1.02
N THR A 169 -0.69 22.93 -1.94
CA THR A 169 -1.21 24.30 -2.00
C THR A 169 -2.75 24.27 -2.12
N GLY A 170 -3.45 24.96 -1.21
CA GLY A 170 -4.91 24.94 -1.14
C GLY A 170 -5.54 23.70 -0.48
N ASN A 171 -4.77 22.87 0.24
CA ASN A 171 -5.23 21.63 0.90
C ASN A 171 -6.47 21.78 1.81
N THR A 172 -6.77 22.97 2.33
CA THR A 172 -7.91 23.24 3.21
C THR A 172 -9.26 23.34 2.49
N ASN A 173 -9.29 23.27 1.15
CA ASN A 173 -10.56 23.20 0.39
C ASN A 173 -11.26 21.81 0.51
N GLY A 174 -10.67 20.88 1.26
CA GLY A 174 -11.19 19.53 1.48
C GLY A 174 -10.96 18.58 0.31
N LYS A 175 -10.30 19.02 -0.76
CA LYS A 175 -10.05 18.19 -1.94
C LYS A 175 -8.79 17.35 -1.81
N ALA A 176 -8.84 16.18 -2.42
CA ALA A 176 -7.72 15.28 -2.64
C ALA A 176 -7.77 14.80 -4.10
N ALA A 177 -6.69 14.24 -4.65
CA ALA A 177 -6.73 13.74 -6.03
C ALA A 177 -5.87 12.50 -6.23
N LEU A 178 -6.34 11.62 -7.11
CA LEU A 178 -5.53 10.56 -7.69
C LEU A 178 -4.92 11.10 -9.00
N PHE A 179 -3.58 11.14 -9.05
CA PHE A 179 -2.85 11.49 -10.26
C PHE A 179 -2.47 10.24 -11.04
N ILE A 180 -2.60 10.35 -12.35
CA ILE A 180 -2.18 9.34 -13.32
C ILE A 180 -1.27 10.04 -14.31
N LEU A 181 0.02 9.71 -14.28
CA LEU A 181 1.01 10.16 -15.24
C LEU A 181 1.30 9.07 -16.27
N ASP A 182 1.65 9.44 -17.50
CA ASP A 182 2.27 8.50 -18.44
C ASP A 182 3.64 8.07 -17.90
N ALA A 183 3.92 6.76 -17.94
CA ALA A 183 5.11 6.23 -17.30
C ALA A 183 6.42 6.64 -17.98
N ILE A 184 6.40 6.98 -19.27
CA ILE A 184 7.60 7.27 -20.05
C ILE A 184 7.89 8.77 -20.13
N ASP A 185 6.87 9.60 -20.38
CA ASP A 185 7.06 11.05 -20.57
C ASP A 185 6.63 11.91 -19.37
N GLY A 186 5.94 11.33 -18.39
CA GLY A 186 5.53 12.02 -17.17
C GLY A 186 4.38 13.01 -17.35
N THR A 187 3.71 13.01 -18.51
CA THR A 187 2.56 13.87 -18.76
C THR A 187 1.39 13.49 -17.86
N LEU A 188 0.69 14.51 -17.33
CA LEU A 188 -0.53 14.28 -16.53
C LEU A 188 -1.66 13.82 -17.44
N VAL A 189 -1.90 12.50 -17.44
CA VAL A 189 -2.98 11.86 -18.20
C VAL A 189 -4.32 12.21 -17.57
N ARG A 190 -4.44 12.07 -16.25
CA ARG A 190 -5.65 12.41 -15.50
C ARG A 190 -5.37 12.85 -14.06
N SER A 191 -6.20 13.78 -13.60
CA SER A 191 -6.39 14.10 -12.18
C SER A 191 -7.83 13.76 -11.81
N LEU A 192 -8.02 12.78 -10.92
CA LEU A 192 -9.33 12.41 -10.39
C LEU A 192 -9.51 13.03 -9.01
N GLU A 193 -10.13 14.21 -8.97
CA GLU A 193 -10.37 14.93 -7.72
C GLU A 193 -11.54 14.33 -6.94
N VAL A 194 -11.36 14.22 -5.63
CA VAL A 194 -12.37 13.83 -4.65
C VAL A 194 -12.66 15.00 -3.71
N GLN A 195 -13.89 15.07 -3.20
CA GLN A 195 -14.33 16.14 -2.31
C GLN A 195 -14.63 15.58 -0.92
N GLY A 196 -13.82 15.98 0.06
CA GLY A 196 -14.07 15.79 1.48
C GLY A 196 -14.76 17.00 2.12
N THR A 197 -14.60 17.13 3.43
CA THR A 197 -15.08 18.28 4.21
C THR A 197 -14.24 19.52 3.92
N SER A 198 -14.89 20.57 3.42
CA SER A 198 -14.27 21.88 3.18
C SER A 198 -13.86 22.54 4.50
N GLY A 199 -12.74 23.27 4.49
CA GLY A 199 -12.12 23.87 5.68
C GLY A 199 -11.18 22.93 6.43
N VAL A 200 -11.15 21.64 6.09
CA VAL A 200 -10.25 20.65 6.69
C VAL A 200 -9.22 20.23 5.66
N ALA A 201 -7.93 20.25 6.04
CA ALA A 201 -6.85 19.82 5.17
C ALA A 201 -7.09 18.39 4.67
N ASN A 202 -6.86 18.15 3.38
CA ASN A 202 -6.94 16.82 2.78
C ASN A 202 -5.75 16.53 1.87
N GLY A 203 -5.58 15.26 1.54
CA GLY A 203 -4.53 14.73 0.69
C GLY A 203 -4.73 13.24 0.49
N LEU A 204 -4.63 12.77 -0.74
CA LEU A 204 -4.81 11.36 -1.07
C LEU A 204 -3.51 10.60 -0.79
N SER A 205 -3.64 9.47 -0.11
CA SER A 205 -2.54 8.60 0.29
C SER A 205 -2.22 7.55 -0.78
N THR A 206 -1.34 6.60 -0.43
CA THR A 206 -0.90 5.52 -1.32
C THR A 206 -2.08 4.73 -1.89
N PRO A 207 -2.26 4.69 -3.22
CA PRO A 207 -3.30 3.90 -3.85
C PRO A 207 -2.89 2.43 -3.97
N LYS A 208 -3.87 1.53 -3.95
CA LYS A 208 -3.76 0.14 -4.38
C LYS A 208 -4.56 -0.05 -5.66
N LEU A 209 -3.90 -0.47 -6.72
CA LEU A 209 -4.58 -0.87 -7.95
C LEU A 209 -4.99 -2.34 -7.84
N GLY A 210 -6.15 -2.66 -8.40
CA GLY A 210 -6.66 -4.02 -8.50
C GLY A 210 -6.99 -4.36 -9.95
N ASP A 211 -6.54 -5.54 -10.35
CA ASP A 211 -6.86 -6.24 -11.59
C ASP A 211 -7.80 -7.39 -11.19
N PHE A 212 -9.04 -7.34 -11.68
CA PHE A 212 -10.13 -8.20 -11.23
C PHE A 212 -10.41 -9.37 -12.19
N ASN A 213 -9.79 -9.38 -13.37
CA ASN A 213 -9.84 -10.47 -14.34
C ASN A 213 -8.48 -11.15 -14.60
N ALA A 214 -7.43 -10.71 -13.90
CA ALA A 214 -6.06 -11.23 -13.96
C ALA A 214 -5.43 -11.14 -15.36
N ASP A 215 -5.75 -10.09 -16.13
CA ASP A 215 -5.19 -9.88 -17.46
C ASP A 215 -3.95 -8.97 -17.49
N GLY A 216 -3.57 -8.38 -16.35
CA GLY A 216 -2.41 -7.50 -16.20
C GLY A 216 -2.74 -6.02 -16.31
N THR A 217 -4.00 -5.67 -16.57
CA THR A 217 -4.48 -4.28 -16.67
C THR A 217 -5.23 -3.90 -15.39
N ALA A 218 -4.94 -2.72 -14.85
CA ALA A 218 -5.63 -2.24 -13.66
C ALA A 218 -7.05 -1.76 -13.97
N ASP A 219 -8.04 -2.28 -13.25
CA ASP A 219 -9.45 -1.96 -13.41
C ASP A 219 -9.93 -0.89 -12.43
N TYR A 220 -9.49 -1.01 -11.18
CA TYR A 220 -9.86 -0.11 -10.09
C TYR A 220 -8.64 0.32 -9.31
N ALA A 221 -8.71 1.50 -8.70
CA ALA A 221 -7.78 1.92 -7.67
C ALA A 221 -8.54 2.26 -6.39
N TYR A 222 -7.97 1.90 -5.24
CA TYR A 222 -8.49 2.24 -3.92
C TYR A 222 -7.45 3.06 -3.17
N ALA A 223 -7.85 4.16 -2.55
CA ALA A 223 -6.94 5.01 -1.79
C ALA A 223 -7.64 5.67 -0.61
N GLY A 224 -6.95 5.71 0.52
CA GLY A 224 -7.36 6.49 1.67
C GLY A 224 -6.99 7.96 1.53
N ASP A 225 -7.61 8.82 2.33
CA ASP A 225 -7.21 10.22 2.48
C ASP A 225 -6.98 10.62 3.95
N LEU A 226 -6.44 11.82 4.17
CA LEU A 226 -6.18 12.36 5.50
C LEU A 226 -7.45 12.61 6.33
N GLN A 227 -8.62 12.70 5.68
CA GLN A 227 -9.90 12.82 6.36
C GLN A 227 -10.52 11.45 6.70
N GLY A 228 -9.86 10.34 6.38
CA GLY A 228 -10.35 8.99 6.66
C GLY A 228 -11.38 8.46 5.67
N ASN A 229 -11.50 9.05 4.50
CA ASN A 229 -12.32 8.49 3.44
C ASN A 229 -11.53 7.41 2.69
N MET A 230 -12.14 6.24 2.48
CA MET A 230 -11.64 5.22 1.56
C MET A 230 -12.33 5.41 0.21
N TRP A 231 -11.58 5.87 -0.78
CA TRP A 231 -12.07 6.14 -2.11
C TRP A 231 -11.83 4.95 -3.04
N ARG A 232 -12.67 4.82 -4.05
CA ARG A 232 -12.45 3.96 -5.20
C ARG A 232 -12.47 4.80 -6.47
N PHE A 233 -11.63 4.45 -7.43
CA PHE A 233 -11.56 5.06 -8.75
C PHE A 233 -11.78 3.97 -9.79
N ASP A 234 -12.68 4.23 -10.72
CA ASP A 234 -12.96 3.36 -11.86
C ASP A 234 -12.00 3.73 -13.00
N LEU A 235 -11.10 2.82 -13.37
CA LEU A 235 -10.12 2.97 -14.46
C LEU A 235 -10.57 2.26 -15.73
N LEU A 236 -11.89 2.33 -15.99
CA LEU A 236 -12.57 1.57 -17.03
C LEU A 236 -13.27 2.49 -18.02
N ARG A 237 -13.63 1.95 -19.19
CA ARG A 237 -14.54 2.60 -20.13
C ARG A 237 -15.95 2.81 -19.55
N THR A 238 -16.64 3.82 -20.07
CA THR A 238 -18.00 4.16 -19.67
C THR A 238 -19.02 3.10 -20.08
N ASN A 239 -18.97 2.65 -21.34
CA ASN A 239 -19.86 1.62 -21.87
C ASN A 239 -19.22 0.24 -21.69
N ARG A 240 -19.78 -0.56 -20.79
CA ARG A 240 -19.23 -1.84 -20.36
C ARG A 240 -20.02 -2.99 -20.96
N ASP A 241 -19.30 -4.02 -21.40
CA ASP A 241 -19.91 -5.28 -21.84
C ASP A 241 -20.41 -6.03 -20.60
N ALA A 242 -21.66 -6.48 -20.62
CA ALA A 242 -22.27 -7.15 -19.46
C ALA A 242 -21.60 -8.48 -19.09
N ASN A 243 -20.97 -9.15 -20.06
CA ASN A 243 -20.30 -10.44 -19.87
C ASN A 243 -18.77 -10.29 -19.75
N ALA A 244 -18.23 -9.18 -20.26
CA ALA A 244 -16.79 -8.90 -20.23
C ALA A 244 -16.51 -7.42 -19.84
N PRO A 245 -16.90 -7.01 -18.62
CA PRO A 245 -16.80 -5.62 -18.17
C PRO A 245 -15.37 -5.06 -18.22
N PHE A 246 -14.39 -5.93 -17.96
CA PHE A 246 -12.96 -5.62 -17.92
C PHE A 246 -12.24 -5.91 -19.24
N LYS A 247 -12.96 -6.20 -20.34
CA LYS A 247 -12.29 -6.46 -21.62
C LYS A 247 -11.44 -5.26 -22.04
N VAL A 248 -10.14 -5.53 -22.23
CA VAL A 248 -9.13 -4.60 -22.71
C VAL A 248 -9.25 -4.40 -24.21
N THR A 249 -9.38 -3.13 -24.62
CA THR A 249 -9.42 -2.71 -26.03
C THR A 249 -8.25 -1.79 -26.41
N ASN A 250 -7.43 -1.38 -25.42
CA ASN A 250 -6.23 -0.54 -25.59
C ASN A 250 -6.49 0.84 -26.22
N ASP A 251 -7.72 1.33 -26.15
CA ASP A 251 -8.17 2.59 -26.76
C ASP A 251 -9.08 3.40 -25.83
N VAL A 252 -9.18 3.02 -24.55
CA VAL A 252 -10.04 3.71 -23.61
C VAL A 252 -9.50 5.12 -23.37
N SER A 253 -10.26 6.14 -23.78
CA SER A 253 -9.92 7.52 -23.40
C SER A 253 -9.84 7.63 -21.89
N ALA A 254 -8.76 8.22 -21.39
CA ALA A 254 -8.56 8.46 -19.97
C ALA A 254 -9.66 9.37 -19.38
N ASP A 255 -10.42 10.08 -20.24
CA ASP A 255 -11.58 10.85 -19.81
C ASP A 255 -12.72 10.04 -19.22
N ASN A 256 -12.76 8.74 -19.54
CA ASN A 256 -13.72 7.81 -18.94
C ASN A 256 -13.37 7.45 -17.49
N PHE A 257 -12.13 7.67 -17.06
CA PHE A 257 -11.73 7.41 -15.68
C PHE A 257 -12.41 8.38 -14.74
N ARG A 258 -12.95 7.85 -13.65
CA ARG A 258 -13.82 8.60 -12.74
C ARG A 258 -13.70 8.11 -11.31
N VAL A 259 -14.11 8.95 -10.38
CA VAL A 259 -14.34 8.53 -8.99
C VAL A 259 -15.53 7.57 -8.95
N GLY A 260 -15.35 6.45 -8.26
CA GLY A 260 -16.38 5.44 -8.05
C GLY A 260 -17.55 5.98 -7.20
N PHE A 261 -18.60 5.16 -7.07
CA PHE A 261 -19.76 5.45 -6.21
C PHE A 261 -20.40 6.83 -6.41
N ARG A 262 -20.31 7.39 -7.63
CA ARG A 262 -20.78 8.74 -7.99
C ARG A 262 -20.12 9.87 -7.18
N GLY A 263 -18.84 9.72 -6.84
CA GLY A 263 -18.09 10.74 -6.11
C GLY A 263 -18.21 10.64 -4.59
N GLU A 264 -18.77 9.55 -4.06
CA GLU A 264 -18.80 9.24 -2.63
C GLU A 264 -17.72 8.20 -2.28
N PRO A 265 -17.20 8.20 -1.04
CA PRO A 265 -16.25 7.17 -0.63
C PRO A 265 -16.95 5.84 -0.35
N LEU A 266 -16.21 4.74 -0.49
CA LEU A 266 -16.64 3.39 -0.06
C LEU A 266 -16.98 3.38 1.44
N PHE A 267 -16.15 4.06 2.23
CA PHE A 267 -16.28 4.12 3.68
C PHE A 267 -15.65 5.39 4.25
N ARG A 268 -16.16 5.85 5.40
CA ARG A 268 -15.60 6.97 6.16
C ARG A 268 -15.15 6.44 7.54
N ALA A 269 -13.84 6.28 7.71
CA ALA A 269 -13.23 5.78 8.94
C ALA A 269 -13.38 6.79 10.08
N SER A 270 -13.84 6.28 11.22
CA SER A 270 -14.07 7.09 12.39
C SER A 270 -14.06 6.25 13.66
N ALA A 271 -13.44 6.75 14.74
CA ALA A 271 -13.37 6.06 16.03
C ALA A 271 -14.75 5.92 16.71
N ASP A 272 -15.72 6.75 16.35
CA ASP A 272 -17.09 6.73 16.88
C ASP A 272 -18.14 6.40 15.81
N ASN A 273 -19.31 5.92 16.25
CA ASN A 273 -20.42 5.61 15.34
C ASN A 273 -21.09 6.87 14.76
N ALA A 274 -20.86 8.05 15.35
CA ALA A 274 -21.42 9.31 14.85
C ALA A 274 -20.55 9.97 13.77
N GLY A 275 -19.36 9.44 13.47
CA GLY A 275 -18.50 9.93 12.39
C GLY A 275 -17.77 11.24 12.72
N ARG A 276 -17.62 11.57 14.00
CA ARG A 276 -17.03 12.84 14.46
C ARG A 276 -15.53 12.72 14.69
N GLN A 277 -15.06 11.57 15.12
CA GLN A 277 -13.65 11.28 15.37
C GLN A 277 -13.03 10.66 14.14
N ARG A 278 -12.68 11.47 13.14
CA ARG A 278 -12.16 11.01 11.84
C ARG A 278 -10.76 10.43 11.97
N GLN A 279 -10.50 9.31 11.32
CA GLN A 279 -9.22 8.62 11.37
C GLN A 279 -8.53 8.68 10.02
N ALA A 280 -7.39 9.37 9.93
CA ALA A 280 -6.61 9.47 8.70
C ALA A 280 -6.15 8.10 8.20
N ILE A 281 -6.05 7.93 6.88
CA ILE A 281 -5.56 6.70 6.24
C ILE A 281 -4.33 7.05 5.41
N THR A 282 -3.17 6.53 5.78
CA THR A 282 -1.87 6.80 5.11
C THR A 282 -1.31 5.59 4.37
N SER A 283 -1.52 4.38 4.90
CA SER A 283 -1.13 3.12 4.25
C SER A 283 -2.02 2.76 3.06
N ALA A 284 -1.47 2.05 2.07
CA ALA A 284 -2.26 1.47 0.98
C ALA A 284 -3.22 0.40 1.50
N PRO A 285 -4.45 0.31 0.95
CA PRO A 285 -5.33 -0.81 1.25
C PRO A 285 -4.80 -2.13 0.64
N SER A 286 -5.21 -3.25 1.23
CA SER A 286 -5.10 -4.59 0.67
C SER A 286 -6.45 -5.07 0.17
N LEU A 287 -6.45 -5.77 -0.97
CA LEU A 287 -7.66 -6.29 -1.59
C LEU A 287 -7.69 -7.80 -1.42
N VAL A 288 -8.75 -8.32 -0.80
CA VAL A 288 -8.95 -9.77 -0.61
C VAL A 288 -10.27 -10.17 -1.22
N VAL A 289 -10.30 -11.26 -1.99
CA VAL A 289 -11.56 -11.79 -2.54
C VAL A 289 -12.51 -12.14 -1.39
N HIS A 290 -13.77 -11.71 -1.49
CA HIS A 290 -14.77 -12.02 -0.47
C HIS A 290 -15.02 -13.54 -0.36
N PRO A 291 -15.35 -14.11 0.83
CA PRO A 291 -15.56 -15.56 0.97
C PRO A 291 -16.62 -16.16 0.04
N THR A 292 -17.60 -15.35 -0.37
CA THR A 292 -18.68 -15.79 -1.28
C THR A 292 -18.27 -15.79 -2.75
N GLY A 293 -17.08 -15.27 -3.08
CA GLY A 293 -16.64 -15.04 -4.47
C GLY A 293 -17.26 -13.82 -5.14
N THR A 294 -18.12 -13.07 -4.43
CA THR A 294 -18.75 -11.84 -4.94
C THR A 294 -18.17 -10.63 -4.23
N GLY A 295 -17.52 -9.76 -4.99
CA GLY A 295 -16.91 -8.57 -4.42
C GLY A 295 -15.56 -8.84 -3.75
N TYR A 296 -14.99 -7.77 -3.20
CA TYR A 296 -13.70 -7.80 -2.52
C TYR A 296 -13.82 -7.12 -1.15
N LEU A 297 -13.06 -7.61 -0.19
CA LEU A 297 -12.78 -6.96 1.07
C LEU A 297 -11.61 -6.01 0.88
N VAL A 298 -11.87 -4.72 1.09
CA VAL A 298 -10.87 -3.65 1.13
C VAL A 298 -10.41 -3.53 2.57
N VAL A 299 -9.20 -4.02 2.85
CA VAL A 299 -8.60 -4.02 4.18
C VAL A 299 -7.61 -2.89 4.31
N PHE A 300 -7.74 -2.04 5.33
CA PHE A 300 -6.86 -0.89 5.52
C PHE A 300 -6.74 -0.54 6.99
N GLY A 301 -5.60 0.05 7.34
CA GLY A 301 -5.35 0.57 8.67
C GLY A 301 -5.48 2.09 8.71
N THR A 302 -5.76 2.63 9.88
CA THR A 302 -5.76 4.07 10.11
C THR A 302 -4.56 4.51 10.92
N GLY A 303 -4.08 5.72 10.65
CA GLY A 303 -2.87 6.26 11.22
C GLY A 303 -2.31 7.40 10.38
N ARG A 304 -1.58 8.29 11.04
CA ARG A 304 -0.84 9.38 10.41
C ARG A 304 0.44 9.61 11.19
N PHE A 305 1.57 9.53 10.50
CA PHE A 305 2.89 9.73 11.09
C PHE A 305 3.78 10.47 10.10
N TYR A 306 3.49 11.76 9.89
CA TYR A 306 4.32 12.60 9.02
C TYR A 306 4.55 14.01 9.58
N ALA A 307 3.67 14.50 10.46
CA ALA A 307 3.82 15.79 11.10
C ALA A 307 4.54 15.65 12.45
N ASP A 308 5.23 16.69 12.91
CA ASP A 308 5.95 16.66 14.19
C ASP A 308 5.03 16.34 15.38
N GLY A 309 3.78 16.80 15.35
CA GLY A 309 2.80 16.51 16.39
C GLY A 309 2.32 15.05 16.44
N ASP A 310 2.59 14.25 15.40
CA ASP A 310 2.19 12.84 15.35
C ASP A 310 3.13 11.94 16.19
N LYS A 311 4.31 12.45 16.57
CA LYS A 311 5.33 11.73 17.37
C LYS A 311 4.87 11.36 18.78
N GLU A 312 3.88 12.06 19.31
CA GLU A 312 3.30 11.76 20.62
C GLU A 312 2.20 10.69 20.58
N GLY A 313 1.65 10.43 19.39
CA GLY A 313 0.46 9.62 19.17
C GLY A 313 -0.82 10.25 19.75
N ASP A 314 -1.91 10.26 18.97
CA ASP A 314 -3.20 10.73 19.49
C ASP A 314 -3.84 9.65 20.38
N LYS A 315 -3.81 9.87 21.70
CA LYS A 315 -4.39 8.98 22.72
C LYS A 315 -5.86 9.30 23.04
N SER A 316 -6.44 10.31 22.40
CA SER A 316 -7.85 10.69 22.59
C SER A 316 -8.83 9.73 21.90
N MET A 317 -8.37 9.03 20.87
CA MET A 317 -9.15 8.09 20.07
C MET A 317 -8.31 6.89 19.66
N SER A 318 -8.93 5.71 19.57
CA SER A 318 -8.23 4.52 19.04
C SER A 318 -8.11 4.64 17.53
N GLN A 319 -6.94 4.31 16.96
CA GLN A 319 -6.88 3.94 15.55
C GLN A 319 -7.45 2.53 15.34
N SER A 320 -7.77 2.20 14.10
CA SER A 320 -8.48 0.96 13.78
C SER A 320 -7.98 0.36 12.48
N VAL A 321 -8.12 -0.96 12.38
CA VAL A 321 -7.99 -1.69 11.11
C VAL A 321 -9.38 -2.10 10.67
N TYR A 322 -9.70 -1.86 9.41
CA TYR A 322 -11.00 -2.13 8.81
C TYR A 322 -10.87 -3.17 7.71
N GLY A 323 -11.91 -3.99 7.52
CA GLY A 323 -12.14 -4.76 6.31
C GLY A 323 -13.54 -4.50 5.80
N ILE A 324 -13.67 -3.75 4.70
CA ILE A 324 -14.94 -3.27 4.15
C ILE A 324 -15.28 -4.02 2.87
N TRP A 325 -16.51 -4.52 2.77
CA TRP A 325 -16.96 -5.27 1.60
C TRP A 325 -17.44 -4.34 0.48
N ASP A 326 -16.67 -4.25 -0.59
CA ASP A 326 -17.13 -3.72 -1.87
C ASP A 326 -17.80 -4.83 -2.68
N LYS A 327 -19.10 -4.70 -2.89
CA LYS A 327 -19.95 -5.65 -3.64
C LYS A 327 -20.00 -5.35 -5.13
N GLN A 328 -19.63 -4.14 -5.56
CA GLN A 328 -19.85 -3.62 -6.91
C GLN A 328 -18.53 -3.59 -7.69
N THR A 329 -17.90 -4.76 -7.81
CA THR A 329 -16.56 -4.94 -8.38
C THR A 329 -16.56 -5.78 -9.65
N LEU A 330 -17.68 -5.84 -10.36
CA LEU A 330 -17.85 -6.56 -11.64
C LEU A 330 -18.13 -5.58 -12.79
N GLY A 331 -17.56 -4.38 -12.72
CA GLY A 331 -17.79 -3.36 -13.73
C GLY A 331 -19.17 -2.73 -13.66
N GLU A 332 -19.87 -2.75 -12.53
CA GLU A 332 -21.12 -2.01 -12.39
C GLU A 332 -20.89 -0.50 -12.28
N ILE A 333 -21.87 0.30 -12.73
CA ILE A 333 -21.91 1.73 -12.37
C ILE A 333 -22.31 1.81 -10.90
N ALA A 334 -21.31 1.85 -10.03
CA ALA A 334 -21.53 1.68 -8.61
C ALA A 334 -22.25 2.89 -7.98
N ASN A 335 -23.19 2.59 -7.08
CA ASN A 335 -23.85 3.57 -6.21
C ASN A 335 -23.22 3.54 -4.82
N ASN A 336 -23.37 4.63 -4.06
CA ASN A 336 -22.87 4.71 -2.68
C ASN A 336 -23.41 3.54 -1.82
N PRO A 337 -22.55 2.68 -1.26
CA PRO A 337 -22.98 1.52 -0.49
C PRO A 337 -23.48 1.89 0.93
N SER A 338 -23.34 3.15 1.36
CA SER A 338 -23.82 3.69 2.64
C SER A 338 -23.38 2.86 3.86
N ILE A 339 -22.12 2.41 3.86
CA ILE A 339 -21.56 1.57 4.90
C ILE A 339 -21.21 2.41 6.12
N SER A 340 -21.80 2.08 7.28
CA SER A 340 -21.49 2.70 8.57
C SER A 340 -20.66 1.75 9.45
N ARG A 341 -19.92 2.31 10.41
CA ARG A 341 -19.18 1.54 11.42
C ARG A 341 -20.09 0.58 12.21
N SER A 342 -21.33 0.98 12.50
CA SER A 342 -22.33 0.15 13.18
C SER A 342 -22.76 -1.09 12.40
N SER A 343 -22.52 -1.13 11.08
CA SER A 343 -22.81 -2.29 10.24
C SER A 343 -21.67 -3.31 10.17
N LEU A 344 -20.58 -3.08 10.92
CA LEU A 344 -19.38 -3.91 10.90
C LEU A 344 -19.31 -4.80 12.14
N GLN A 345 -18.64 -5.95 12.01
CA GLN A 345 -18.31 -6.82 13.14
C GLN A 345 -17.11 -6.27 13.90
N GLU A 346 -17.27 -6.06 15.21
CA GLU A 346 -16.16 -5.68 16.08
C GLU A 346 -15.27 -6.87 16.42
N GLN A 347 -13.96 -6.65 16.35
CA GLN A 347 -12.91 -7.48 16.93
C GLN A 347 -12.15 -6.70 18.00
N THR A 348 -11.63 -7.42 18.99
CA THR A 348 -10.92 -6.84 20.13
C THR A 348 -9.61 -7.58 20.40
N ILE A 349 -8.64 -6.86 20.97
CA ILE A 349 -7.46 -7.46 21.59
C ILE A 349 -7.91 -7.99 22.96
N THR A 350 -7.98 -9.31 23.09
CA THR A 350 -8.51 -9.97 24.29
C THR A 350 -7.47 -10.10 25.41
N SER A 351 -6.20 -10.26 25.06
CA SER A 351 -5.11 -10.43 26.02
C SER A 351 -3.76 -10.05 25.41
N THR A 352 -2.87 -9.53 26.26
CA THR A 352 -1.44 -9.37 25.98
C THR A 352 -0.68 -10.28 26.95
N THR A 353 0.19 -11.14 26.43
CA THR A 353 0.88 -12.16 27.21
C THR A 353 2.32 -12.34 26.75
N THR A 354 3.14 -12.98 27.58
CA THR A 354 4.49 -13.37 27.19
C THR A 354 4.41 -14.64 26.35
N VAL A 355 5.03 -14.59 25.17
CA VAL A 355 5.09 -15.72 24.23
C VAL A 355 6.54 -16.14 24.04
N SER A 356 6.76 -17.42 23.82
CA SER A 356 8.08 -17.99 23.62
C SER A 356 8.15 -18.90 22.40
N ALA A 357 9.26 -18.81 21.68
CA ALA A 357 9.66 -19.73 20.62
C ALA A 357 11.19 -19.89 20.67
N ASN A 358 11.69 -21.12 20.52
CA ASN A 358 13.12 -21.42 20.40
C ASN A 358 14.03 -20.74 21.45
N GLY A 359 13.56 -20.66 22.71
CA GLY A 359 14.29 -20.04 23.83
C GLY A 359 14.19 -18.51 23.93
N SER A 360 13.63 -17.82 22.92
CA SER A 360 13.33 -16.39 22.98
C SER A 360 11.98 -16.13 23.66
N ARG A 361 11.87 -15.02 24.40
CA ARG A 361 10.64 -14.56 25.06
C ARG A 361 10.35 -13.13 24.63
N ILE A 362 9.17 -12.92 24.07
CA ILE A 362 8.69 -11.61 23.62
C ILE A 362 7.24 -11.38 24.07
N GLN A 363 6.70 -10.18 23.84
CA GLN A 363 5.29 -9.90 24.06
C GLN A 363 4.46 -10.32 22.85
N GLY A 364 3.30 -10.92 23.12
CA GLY A 364 2.32 -11.35 22.11
C GLY A 364 0.91 -10.87 22.46
N ARG A 365 0.06 -10.68 21.45
CA ARG A 365 -1.36 -10.33 21.59
C ARG A 365 -2.26 -11.40 21.00
N ILE A 366 -3.43 -11.57 21.60
CA ILE A 366 -4.46 -12.51 21.15
C ILE A 366 -5.72 -11.72 20.81
N LEU A 367 -6.20 -11.90 19.58
CA LEU A 367 -7.44 -11.27 19.11
C LEU A 367 -8.66 -12.16 19.39
N SER A 368 -9.84 -11.53 19.43
CA SER A 368 -11.12 -12.22 19.35
C SER A 368 -11.28 -12.96 18.01
N ASN A 369 -12.24 -13.88 17.95
CA ASN A 369 -12.61 -14.59 16.73
C ASN A 369 -14.13 -14.51 16.51
N ASN A 370 -14.67 -13.29 16.54
CA ASN A 370 -16.10 -13.10 16.32
C ASN A 370 -16.43 -13.34 14.83
N PRO A 371 -17.40 -14.21 14.48
CA PRO A 371 -17.74 -14.46 13.08
C PRO A 371 -18.45 -13.25 12.45
N VAL A 372 -18.16 -12.99 11.17
CA VAL A 372 -18.84 -11.94 10.41
C VAL A 372 -20.07 -12.51 9.72
N ARG A 373 -21.19 -11.83 9.86
CA ARG A 373 -22.48 -12.20 9.27
C ARG A 373 -22.62 -11.60 7.87
N TRP A 374 -22.14 -12.29 6.84
CA TRP A 374 -22.21 -11.78 5.46
C TRP A 374 -23.61 -11.78 4.84
N GLN A 375 -24.51 -12.58 5.41
CA GLN A 375 -25.90 -12.69 4.96
C GLN A 375 -26.84 -12.46 6.13
N GLN A 376 -28.08 -12.08 5.81
CA GLN A 376 -29.14 -11.96 6.79
C GLN A 376 -29.44 -13.33 7.39
N THR A 377 -29.52 -13.41 8.71
CA THR A 377 -29.84 -14.66 9.41
C THR A 377 -30.92 -14.43 10.45
N THR A 378 -31.73 -15.45 10.72
CA THR A 378 -32.70 -15.43 11.82
C THR A 378 -32.09 -16.12 13.03
N ASN A 379 -32.14 -15.47 14.20
CA ASN A 379 -31.66 -16.09 15.43
C ASN A 379 -32.70 -17.09 16.00
N SER A 380 -32.31 -17.82 17.04
CA SER A 380 -33.19 -18.80 17.70
C SER A 380 -34.45 -18.20 18.33
N SER A 381 -34.48 -16.87 18.56
CA SER A 381 -35.66 -16.14 19.05
C SER A 381 -36.56 -15.60 17.93
N GLY A 382 -36.33 -15.99 16.67
CA GLY A 382 -37.12 -15.56 15.52
C GLY A 382 -36.84 -14.14 15.02
N SER A 383 -35.83 -13.46 15.56
CA SER A 383 -35.44 -12.10 15.17
C SER A 383 -34.48 -12.13 13.98
N THR A 384 -34.81 -11.34 12.95
CA THR A 384 -33.96 -11.13 11.78
C THR A 384 -32.76 -10.25 12.13
N LEU A 385 -31.56 -10.76 11.90
CA LEU A 385 -30.31 -10.04 12.07
C LEU A 385 -29.76 -9.64 10.70
N SER A 386 -29.56 -8.34 10.51
CA SER A 386 -29.02 -7.78 9.26
C SER A 386 -27.64 -8.34 8.94
N ALA A 387 -27.36 -8.44 7.63
CA ALA A 387 -26.02 -8.69 7.13
C ALA A 387 -25.08 -7.54 7.52
N GLN A 388 -23.86 -7.89 7.89
CA GLN A 388 -22.75 -6.98 8.12
C GLN A 388 -22.00 -6.72 6.82
N ASN A 389 -21.41 -5.53 6.72
CA ASN A 389 -20.68 -5.09 5.52
C ASN A 389 -19.16 -5.16 5.71
N GLY A 390 -18.69 -5.85 6.75
CA GLY A 390 -17.28 -5.93 7.06
C GLY A 390 -17.00 -6.11 8.54
N TRP A 391 -15.80 -5.74 8.94
CA TRP A 391 -15.30 -5.82 10.30
C TRP A 391 -14.37 -4.65 10.63
N PHE A 392 -14.14 -4.42 11.92
CA PHE A 392 -13.09 -3.54 12.40
C PHE A 392 -12.40 -4.11 13.65
N LEU A 393 -11.13 -3.78 13.82
CA LEU A 393 -10.33 -4.04 15.01
C LEU A 393 -9.81 -2.70 15.55
N ASN A 394 -10.13 -2.38 16.79
CA ASN A 394 -9.52 -1.22 17.46
C ASN A 394 -8.13 -1.57 17.97
N LEU A 395 -7.16 -0.70 17.67
CA LEU A 395 -5.81 -0.74 18.22
C LEU A 395 -5.78 -0.10 19.62
N VAL A 396 -4.67 -0.29 20.33
CA VAL A 396 -4.58 0.12 21.73
C VAL A 396 -4.53 1.65 21.86
N ARG A 397 -5.64 2.24 22.30
CA ARG A 397 -5.80 3.70 22.47
C ARG A 397 -4.76 4.31 23.41
N SER A 398 -4.46 3.65 24.53
CA SER A 398 -3.53 4.19 25.54
C SER A 398 -2.13 4.40 24.99
N ASP A 399 -1.77 3.61 23.98
CA ASP A 399 -0.44 3.58 23.40
C ASP A 399 -0.35 4.53 22.19
N GLY A 400 -1.48 5.05 21.70
CA GLY A 400 -1.52 5.81 20.44
C GLY A 400 -1.15 4.93 19.23
N GLU A 401 -1.40 3.63 19.33
CA GLU A 401 -1.02 2.65 18.32
C GLU A 401 -1.75 2.90 16.99
N MET A 402 -1.03 2.85 15.87
CA MET A 402 -1.55 3.17 14.55
C MET A 402 -0.94 2.32 13.43
N VAL A 403 -1.55 2.32 12.25
CA VAL A 403 -0.99 1.68 11.04
C VAL A 403 -0.69 2.75 10.01
N VAL A 404 0.58 2.87 9.66
CA VAL A 404 1.06 3.82 8.63
C VAL A 404 1.77 3.14 7.48
N GLU A 405 2.09 1.86 7.64
CA GLU A 405 2.81 1.05 6.67
C GLU A 405 1.89 0.13 5.88
N ASN A 406 2.31 -0.21 4.67
CA ASN A 406 1.53 -1.08 3.79
C ASN A 406 1.43 -2.49 4.36
N MET A 407 0.24 -3.09 4.22
CA MET A 407 0.00 -4.47 4.64
C MET A 407 0.51 -5.46 3.58
N SER A 408 0.92 -6.63 4.03
CA SER A 408 1.29 -7.76 3.17
C SER A 408 0.26 -8.87 3.29
N GLN A 409 -0.02 -9.56 2.19
CA GLN A 409 -0.91 -10.73 2.19
C GLN A 409 -0.12 -11.98 1.81
N LEU A 410 -0.34 -13.06 2.55
CA LEU A 410 0.15 -14.39 2.20
C LEU A 410 -0.97 -15.41 2.43
N GLY A 411 -1.45 -16.03 1.34
CA GLY A 411 -2.59 -16.93 1.36
C GLY A 411 -3.85 -16.25 1.94
N ARG A 412 -4.45 -16.89 2.96
CA ARG A 412 -5.63 -16.40 3.69
C ARG A 412 -5.27 -15.63 4.97
N THR A 413 -4.11 -14.97 5.00
CA THR A 413 -3.67 -14.17 6.14
C THR A 413 -3.15 -12.82 5.68
N ILE A 414 -3.57 -11.76 6.37
CA ILE A 414 -2.98 -10.43 6.22
C ILE A 414 -2.00 -10.21 7.37
N PHE A 415 -0.81 -9.80 7.00
CA PHE A 415 0.25 -9.35 7.88
C PHE A 415 0.34 -7.84 7.82
N PHE A 416 0.34 -7.18 8.97
CA PHE A 416 0.55 -5.74 9.03
C PHE A 416 1.35 -5.39 10.27
N GLN A 417 2.08 -4.30 10.18
CA GLN A 417 2.82 -3.74 11.30
C GLN A 417 2.09 -2.51 11.82
N SER A 418 1.88 -2.44 13.14
CA SER A 418 1.49 -1.21 13.80
C SER A 418 2.69 -0.52 14.42
N LEU A 419 2.60 0.80 14.53
CA LEU A 419 3.57 1.71 15.11
C LEU A 419 2.98 2.27 16.41
N ILE A 420 3.76 2.22 17.47
CA ILE A 420 3.51 2.90 18.74
C ILE A 420 4.56 4.00 18.86
N PRO A 421 4.16 5.28 18.71
CA PRO A 421 5.09 6.40 18.83
C PRO A 421 5.74 6.44 20.20
N ASN A 422 7.03 6.80 20.23
CA ASN A 422 7.75 7.11 21.44
C ASN A 422 8.01 8.63 21.51
N SER A 423 7.78 9.22 22.68
CA SER A 423 8.09 10.63 22.93
C SER A 423 9.43 10.83 23.64
N ASP A 424 10.17 9.75 23.90
CA ASP A 424 11.46 9.81 24.57
C ASP A 424 12.57 10.11 23.53
N PRO A 425 13.18 11.31 23.55
CA PRO A 425 14.27 11.66 22.65
C PRO A 425 15.55 10.85 22.89
N CYS A 426 15.62 10.10 23.99
CA CYS A 426 16.71 9.19 24.34
C CYS A 426 16.32 7.70 24.22
N GLY A 427 15.06 7.40 23.87
CA GLY A 427 14.58 6.04 23.67
C GLY A 427 14.86 5.56 22.25
N ASP A 428 15.49 4.40 22.10
CA ASP A 428 15.72 3.77 20.80
C ASP A 428 14.39 3.42 20.12
N GLY A 429 14.04 4.17 19.06
CA GLY A 429 13.01 3.82 18.07
C GLY A 429 11.55 3.74 18.56
N ALA A 430 10.62 3.79 17.60
CA ALA A 430 9.22 3.51 17.88
C ALA A 430 9.00 2.01 18.12
N ASN A 431 7.98 1.68 18.92
CA ASN A 431 7.67 0.28 19.25
C ASN A 431 6.69 -0.32 18.24
N ASN A 432 7.00 -1.50 17.71
CA ASN A 432 6.20 -2.06 16.63
C ASN A 432 5.60 -3.42 17.00
N TRP A 433 4.38 -3.66 16.50
CA TRP A 433 3.71 -4.95 16.58
C TRP A 433 3.43 -5.49 15.20
N THR A 434 3.81 -6.73 14.97
CA THR A 434 3.44 -7.47 13.76
C THR A 434 2.21 -8.32 14.04
N TYR A 435 1.13 -8.04 13.33
CA TYR A 435 -0.13 -8.77 13.40
C TYR A 435 -0.25 -9.76 12.24
N ALA A 436 -0.90 -10.89 12.51
CA ALA A 436 -1.38 -11.83 11.52
C ALA A 436 -2.87 -12.08 11.77
N ILE A 437 -3.71 -11.61 10.84
CA ILE A 437 -5.16 -11.64 10.99
C ILE A 437 -5.84 -12.40 9.87
N ASN A 438 -7.03 -12.93 10.16
CA ASN A 438 -7.91 -13.47 9.13
C ASN A 438 -8.57 -12.30 8.37
N PRO A 439 -8.31 -12.11 7.06
CA PRO A 439 -8.89 -11.00 6.32
C PRO A 439 -10.42 -11.06 6.22
N HIS A 440 -11.03 -12.24 6.39
CA HIS A 440 -12.47 -12.41 6.32
C HIS A 440 -13.19 -12.14 7.65
N SER A 441 -12.47 -11.92 8.75
CA SER A 441 -13.11 -11.57 10.03
C SER A 441 -12.44 -10.44 10.78
N GLY A 442 -11.19 -10.10 10.44
CA GLY A 442 -10.35 -9.18 11.20
C GLY A 442 -9.82 -9.74 12.51
N GLY A 443 -10.24 -10.96 12.86
CA GLY A 443 -9.92 -11.61 14.11
C GLY A 443 -8.74 -12.56 13.99
N ARG A 444 -8.60 -13.38 15.02
CA ARG A 444 -7.59 -14.44 15.11
C ARG A 444 -7.70 -15.44 13.96
N THR A 445 -6.55 -15.85 13.44
CA THR A 445 -6.45 -16.92 12.43
C THR A 445 -6.83 -18.29 13.01
N THR A 446 -7.25 -19.22 12.14
CA THR A 446 -7.53 -20.62 12.51
C THR A 446 -6.28 -21.46 12.69
N GLN A 447 -5.18 -21.04 12.06
CA GLN A 447 -3.86 -21.64 12.11
C GLN A 447 -2.87 -20.73 12.85
N LYS A 448 -1.79 -21.32 13.36
CA LYS A 448 -0.67 -20.57 13.92
C LYS A 448 0.10 -19.88 12.79
N ALA A 449 -0.01 -18.55 12.72
CA ALA A 449 0.77 -17.76 11.76
C ALA A 449 2.22 -17.55 12.22
N PHE A 450 2.47 -17.64 13.52
CA PHE A 450 3.79 -17.50 14.15
C PHE A 450 4.15 -18.78 14.92
N ASP A 451 5.46 -19.03 15.09
CA ASP A 451 5.98 -20.15 15.91
C ASP A 451 5.80 -19.92 17.43
N TYR A 452 5.41 -18.71 17.82
CA TYR A 452 5.28 -18.32 19.22
C TYR A 452 4.06 -18.96 19.89
N ALA A 453 4.27 -19.50 21.10
CA ALA A 453 3.21 -19.98 21.98
C ALA A 453 3.23 -19.20 23.32
N PRO A 454 2.07 -18.93 23.94
CA PRO A 454 2.02 -18.35 25.28
C PRO A 454 2.76 -19.22 26.30
N THR A 455 3.55 -18.61 27.18
CA THR A 455 4.31 -19.36 28.21
C THR A 455 3.41 -20.04 29.24
N SER A 456 2.17 -19.57 29.39
CA SER A 456 1.17 -20.12 30.32
C SER A 456 0.25 -21.18 29.70
N ASP A 457 0.23 -21.32 28.37
CA ASP A 457 -0.64 -22.24 27.63
C ASP A 457 0.05 -22.67 26.34
N VAL A 458 0.86 -23.73 26.45
CA VAL A 458 1.62 -24.28 25.33
C VAL A 458 0.72 -25.25 24.55
N GLY A 459 -0.15 -24.71 23.68
CA GLY A 459 -0.79 -25.55 22.66
C GLY A 459 -2.15 -25.12 22.15
N THR A 460 -3.00 -24.47 22.96
CA THR A 460 -4.41 -24.25 22.58
C THR A 460 -4.68 -22.85 22.01
N THR A 461 -3.90 -21.86 22.45
CA THR A 461 -4.12 -20.47 22.06
C THR A 461 -3.23 -20.06 20.87
N ILE A 462 -3.87 -19.51 19.83
CA ILE A 462 -3.18 -18.97 18.65
C ILE A 462 -2.79 -17.51 18.92
N VAL A 463 -1.50 -17.21 18.82
CA VAL A 463 -0.98 -15.85 18.93
C VAL A 463 -1.32 -15.08 17.64
N SER A 464 -1.91 -13.89 17.79
CA SER A 464 -2.37 -13.06 16.66
C SER A 464 -1.44 -11.90 16.36
N ALA A 465 -0.62 -11.47 17.32
CA ALA A 465 0.41 -10.47 17.09
C ALA A 465 1.62 -10.72 17.98
N VAL A 466 2.79 -10.26 17.54
CA VAL A 466 4.04 -10.32 18.30
C VAL A 466 4.77 -8.98 18.21
N ARG A 467 5.46 -8.61 19.30
CA ARG A 467 6.35 -7.43 19.26
C ARG A 467 7.54 -7.75 18.36
N GLN A 468 7.82 -6.84 17.43
CA GLN A 468 8.90 -7.01 16.47
C GLN A 468 9.51 -5.65 16.16
N ASP A 469 10.77 -5.45 16.56
CA ASP A 469 11.48 -4.19 16.38
C ASP A 469 11.89 -4.00 14.91
N GLY A 470 11.85 -2.76 14.45
CA GLY A 470 12.19 -2.34 13.09
C GLY A 470 11.10 -1.50 12.44
N GLU A 471 11.47 -0.30 12.00
CA GLU A 471 10.59 0.65 11.28
C GLU A 471 10.61 0.43 9.76
N GLY A 472 9.72 1.11 9.04
CA GLY A 472 9.65 1.06 7.56
C GLY A 472 8.76 -0.05 7.00
N GLY A 473 7.87 -0.60 7.82
CA GLY A 473 6.95 -1.66 7.44
C GLY A 473 7.59 -3.04 7.44
N GLY A 474 6.82 -4.03 7.01
CA GLY A 474 7.33 -5.39 6.93
C GLY A 474 7.03 -6.06 5.59
N THR A 475 7.99 -6.87 5.16
CA THR A 475 7.98 -7.59 3.90
C THR A 475 7.93 -9.09 4.14
N VAL A 476 7.16 -9.79 3.32
CA VAL A 476 7.17 -11.25 3.28
C VAL A 476 8.29 -11.70 2.37
N SER A 477 9.23 -12.47 2.91
CA SER A 477 10.30 -13.12 2.19
C SER A 477 10.12 -14.63 2.20
N GLN A 478 10.65 -15.31 1.19
CA GLN A 478 10.77 -16.76 1.16
C GLN A 478 12.24 -17.13 1.16
N ASN A 479 12.61 -18.01 2.09
CA ASN A 479 13.95 -18.56 2.22
C ASN A 479 14.22 -19.64 1.18
N SER A 480 15.49 -20.01 1.02
CA SER A 480 15.93 -21.08 0.13
C SER A 480 15.37 -22.46 0.49
N ASP A 481 15.01 -22.67 1.76
CA ASP A 481 14.35 -23.89 2.27
C ASP A 481 12.83 -23.89 2.05
N SER A 482 12.31 -22.92 1.29
CA SER A 482 10.88 -22.68 1.04
C SER A 482 10.07 -22.19 2.25
N SER A 483 10.68 -21.97 3.41
CA SER A 483 10.02 -21.32 4.56
C SER A 483 9.76 -19.85 4.29
N TYR A 484 8.73 -19.30 4.94
CA TYR A 484 8.38 -17.88 4.82
C TYR A 484 8.79 -17.13 6.08
N GLN A 485 9.24 -15.89 5.88
CA GLN A 485 9.58 -14.97 6.94
C GLN A 485 8.91 -13.63 6.73
N TYR A 486 8.54 -12.97 7.83
CA TYR A 486 8.15 -11.58 7.84
C TYR A 486 9.29 -10.75 8.42
N CYS A 487 9.88 -9.93 7.57
CA CYS A 487 11.05 -9.12 7.89
C CYS A 487 10.66 -7.65 8.02
N THR A 488 11.10 -7.04 9.10
CA THR A 488 11.09 -5.59 9.32
C THR A 488 12.48 -5.03 9.02
N GLY A 489 12.68 -3.71 9.19
CA GLY A 489 13.98 -3.08 8.99
C GLY A 489 15.12 -3.64 9.87
N GLN A 490 14.81 -4.34 10.98
CA GLN A 490 15.84 -4.84 11.92
C GLN A 490 15.76 -6.35 12.19
N SER A 491 14.58 -6.96 12.09
CA SER A 491 14.37 -8.34 12.52
C SER A 491 13.45 -9.11 11.58
N CYS A 492 13.70 -10.41 11.41
CA CYS A 492 12.85 -11.33 10.67
C CYS A 492 12.29 -12.40 11.60
N ILE A 493 11.00 -12.72 11.43
CA ILE A 493 10.34 -13.82 12.14
C ILE A 493 9.79 -14.82 11.14
N ASN A 494 9.87 -16.11 11.45
CA ASN A 494 9.24 -17.15 10.62
C ASN A 494 7.71 -17.01 10.68
N ILE A 495 7.07 -17.08 9.52
CA ILE A 495 5.63 -17.08 9.37
C ILE A 495 5.16 -18.32 8.63
N TYR A 496 3.97 -18.77 8.97
CA TYR A 496 3.39 -19.97 8.39
C TYR A 496 2.07 -19.62 7.69
N PRO A 497 1.98 -19.81 6.36
CA PRO A 497 0.74 -19.62 5.64
C PRO A 497 -0.30 -20.69 6.04
N ASP A 498 -1.57 -20.38 5.77
CA ASP A 498 -2.65 -21.35 5.89
C ASP A 498 -2.35 -22.61 5.03
N PRO A 499 -2.38 -23.84 5.62
CA PRO A 499 -2.19 -25.10 4.91
C PRO A 499 -3.07 -25.26 3.67
N THR A 500 -4.30 -24.75 3.71
CA THR A 500 -5.25 -24.80 2.60
C THR A 500 -4.93 -23.79 1.50
N SER A 501 -4.03 -22.84 1.78
CA SER A 501 -3.51 -21.87 0.83
C SER A 501 -2.16 -22.29 0.22
N ILE A 502 -1.59 -23.42 0.65
CA ILE A 502 -0.34 -23.97 0.11
C ILE A 502 -0.65 -24.69 -1.22
N GLY A 503 -0.85 -23.88 -2.26
CA GLY A 503 -0.70 -24.25 -3.66
C GLY A 503 0.43 -23.42 -4.28
N ARG A 504 0.63 -23.50 -5.61
CA ARG A 504 1.60 -22.66 -6.34
C ARG A 504 1.18 -21.18 -6.25
N GLN A 505 1.71 -20.45 -5.27
CA GLN A 505 1.37 -19.03 -5.01
C GLN A 505 2.34 -18.05 -5.69
N SER A 506 3.48 -18.52 -6.21
CA SER A 506 4.40 -17.72 -7.03
C SER A 506 5.18 -18.60 -8.02
N TRP A 507 5.57 -18.00 -9.14
CA TRP A 507 6.49 -18.59 -10.12
C TRP A 507 7.85 -17.93 -9.96
N ARG A 508 8.67 -18.40 -9.02
CA ARG A 508 10.10 -18.10 -9.05
C ARG A 508 10.84 -19.35 -9.47
N ARG A 509 11.57 -19.26 -10.59
CA ARG A 509 12.47 -20.31 -11.04
C ARG A 509 13.61 -20.40 -10.01
N ILE A 510 13.79 -21.57 -9.41
CA ILE A 510 15.03 -21.90 -8.70
C ILE A 510 16.07 -22.02 -9.79
N GLU A 511 17.06 -21.13 -9.80
CA GLU A 511 18.23 -21.29 -10.63
C GLU A 511 19.07 -22.40 -10.01
N GLU A 512 19.03 -23.59 -10.61
CA GLU A 512 20.07 -24.59 -10.37
C GLU A 512 21.40 -24.00 -10.86
N GLN A 513 22.35 -23.82 -9.93
CA GLN A 513 23.74 -23.59 -10.30
C GLN A 513 24.23 -24.81 -11.08
N GLN A 514 24.56 -24.60 -12.36
CA GLN A 514 25.41 -25.52 -13.12
C GLN A 514 26.87 -25.11 -12.97
#